data_AF-A0A9Q0QKB0-F1
#
_entry.id   AF-A0A9Q0QKB0-F1
#
_cell.length_a   1.000
_cell.length_b   1.000
_cell.length_c   1.000
_cell.angle_alpha   90.00
_cell.angle_beta   90.00
_cell.angle_gamma   90.00
#
_symmetry.space_group_name_H-M   'P 1'
#
loop_
_entity.id
_entity.type
_entity.pdbx_description
1 polymer ?
#
loop_
_entity_poly.entity_id
_entity_poly.type
_entity_poly.pdbx_seq_one_letter_code
_entity_poly.pdbx_strand_id
1 'polypeptide(L)'
;MWKSMLECHHIQCQAIREARGLGPIVSGKKLSDDHSNDILQLERELLSWISSFSCWVGAQRGYVRALNNWLVKCLLYEPEETPDGIVPFSPGRMGAPPVFVICNQWAQAMDRVSGKEVVDAMRIFAMSVFQLWEHEKLEMRQRLVTNKDLERKARNLDREDQKIQKEIQALDKKVVLVAGDGNSLSATENIVYQSDTSNSSLQGILQCIFEAMERFTADSMKAYEELVQRSEEERRA
;
A
#
# COMPACT_ATOMS: atom_id res chain seq x y z
N MET A 1 12.42 2.78 -15.40
CA MET A 1 11.70 2.06 -14.33
C MET A 1 10.22 2.45 -14.29
N TRP A 2 9.85 3.68 -13.90
CA TRP A 2 8.44 4.09 -13.75
C TRP A 2 7.59 3.93 -15.01
N LYS A 3 8.13 4.28 -16.19
CA LYS A 3 7.49 4.03 -17.49
C LYS A 3 7.08 2.56 -17.67
N SER A 4 7.99 1.63 -17.38
CA SER A 4 7.75 0.19 -17.49
C SER A 4 6.76 -0.32 -16.44
N MET A 5 6.79 0.21 -15.22
CA MET A 5 5.80 -0.15 -14.19
C MET A 5 4.41 0.37 -14.51
N LEU A 6 4.30 1.60 -15.01
CA LEU A 6 3.04 2.19 -15.44
C LEU A 6 2.40 1.34 -16.55
N GLU A 7 3.20 0.98 -17.56
CA GLU A 7 2.73 0.08 -18.63
C GLU A 7 2.25 -1.27 -18.08
N CYS A 8 2.99 -1.85 -17.13
CA CYS A 8 2.61 -3.11 -16.50
C CYS A 8 1.28 -3.00 -15.75
N HIS A 9 1.09 -1.96 -14.94
CA HIS A 9 -0.16 -1.76 -14.20
C HIS A 9 -1.32 -1.40 -15.11
N HIS A 10 -1.08 -0.66 -16.19
CA HIS A 10 -2.09 -0.42 -17.22
C HIS A 10 -2.59 -1.73 -17.85
N ILE A 11 -1.67 -2.63 -18.22
CA ILE A 11 -2.02 -3.95 -18.74
C ILE A 11 -2.77 -4.78 -17.70
N GLN A 12 -2.37 -4.76 -16.43
CA GLN A 12 -3.07 -5.46 -15.34
C GLN A 12 -4.51 -4.92 -15.14
N CYS A 13 -4.68 -3.60 -15.15
CA CYS A 13 -5.98 -2.94 -15.10
C CYS A 13 -6.86 -3.34 -16.28
N GLN A 14 -6.31 -3.40 -17.49
CA GLN A 14 -7.05 -3.82 -18.67
C GLN A 14 -7.46 -5.29 -18.56
N ALA A 15 -6.52 -6.17 -18.19
CA ALA A 15 -6.77 -7.60 -18.05
C ALA A 15 -7.89 -7.90 -17.05
N ILE A 16 -7.92 -7.23 -15.89
CA ILE A 16 -8.98 -7.45 -14.89
C ILE A 16 -10.34 -6.90 -15.33
N ARG A 17 -10.36 -5.78 -16.08
CA ARG A 17 -11.58 -5.20 -16.66
C ARG A 17 -12.19 -6.11 -17.72
N GLU A 18 -11.34 -6.76 -18.50
CA GLU A 18 -11.75 -7.69 -19.57
C GLU A 18 -12.03 -9.11 -19.06
N ALA A 19 -11.56 -9.45 -17.85
CA ALA A 19 -11.78 -10.76 -17.26
C ALA A 19 -13.28 -11.06 -17.11
N ARG A 20 -13.72 -12.19 -17.66
CA ARG A 20 -15.07 -12.72 -17.51
C ARG A 20 -15.03 -13.94 -16.60
N GLY A 21 -16.01 -14.08 -15.71
CA GLY A 21 -16.18 -15.31 -14.93
C GLY A 21 -15.50 -15.32 -13.55
N LEU A 22 -14.94 -14.21 -13.06
CA LEU A 22 -14.63 -14.01 -11.64
C LEU A 22 -15.90 -13.70 -10.82
N GLY A 23 -17.03 -14.33 -11.20
CA GLY A 23 -18.30 -14.23 -10.49
C GLY A 23 -18.18 -14.74 -9.06
N PRO A 24 -19.27 -14.78 -8.27
CA PRO A 24 -19.20 -15.21 -6.88
C PRO A 24 -18.55 -16.60 -6.82
N ILE A 25 -17.31 -16.66 -6.30
CA ILE A 25 -16.53 -17.90 -6.13
C ILE A 25 -17.33 -18.92 -5.29
N VAL A 26 -18.35 -18.44 -4.60
CA VAL A 26 -19.28 -19.14 -3.71
C VAL A 26 -20.33 -20.02 -4.41
N SER A 27 -20.44 -20.05 -5.74
CA SER A 27 -21.51 -20.84 -6.39
C SER A 27 -21.25 -22.36 -6.42
N GLY A 28 -21.61 -23.03 -5.33
CA GLY A 28 -22.34 -24.30 -5.38
C GLY A 28 -21.55 -25.62 -5.45
N LYS A 29 -20.22 -25.62 -5.49
CA LYS A 29 -19.44 -26.86 -5.32
C LYS A 29 -19.13 -27.08 -3.85
N LYS A 30 -19.36 -28.29 -3.34
CA LYS A 30 -18.86 -28.77 -2.04
C LYS A 30 -17.38 -28.39 -1.93
N LEU A 31 -17.08 -27.36 -1.16
CA LEU A 31 -15.72 -26.88 -0.99
C LEU A 31 -14.92 -27.93 -0.22
N SER A 32 -13.88 -28.47 -0.87
CA SER A 32 -12.93 -29.43 -0.30
C SER A 32 -12.08 -28.73 0.77
N ASP A 33 -11.45 -29.52 1.65
CA ASP A 33 -10.47 -29.02 2.62
C ASP A 33 -9.31 -28.25 1.96
N ASP A 34 -9.02 -28.58 0.70
CA ASP A 34 -8.01 -27.89 -0.11
C ASP A 34 -8.37 -26.42 -0.38
N HIS A 35 -9.67 -26.11 -0.52
CA HIS A 35 -10.11 -24.75 -0.86
C HIS A 35 -9.92 -23.76 0.29
N SER A 36 -10.24 -24.16 1.52
CA SER A 36 -10.02 -23.29 2.68
C SER A 36 -8.53 -23.06 2.95
N ASN A 37 -7.66 -24.02 2.60
CA ASN A 37 -6.21 -23.80 2.63
C ASN A 37 -5.75 -22.82 1.54
N ASP A 38 -6.33 -22.88 0.34
CA ASP A 38 -6.02 -21.95 -0.74
C ASP A 38 -6.40 -20.50 -0.38
N ILE A 39 -7.55 -20.28 0.27
CA ILE A 39 -7.97 -18.95 0.73
C ILE A 39 -7.03 -18.44 1.83
N LEU A 40 -6.63 -19.29 2.79
CA LEU A 40 -5.65 -18.93 3.81
C LEU A 40 -4.29 -18.57 3.20
N GLN A 41 -3.86 -19.29 2.15
CA GLN A 41 -2.63 -18.98 1.46
C GLN A 41 -2.75 -17.63 0.73
N LEU A 42 -3.86 -17.39 0.03
CA LEU A 42 -4.14 -16.12 -0.62
C LEU A 42 -4.09 -14.97 0.38
N GLU A 43 -4.72 -15.12 1.55
CA GLU A 43 -4.70 -14.10 2.61
C GLU A 43 -3.26 -13.76 3.03
N ARG A 44 -2.41 -14.77 3.27
CA ARG A 44 -1.00 -14.52 3.63
C ARG A 44 -0.21 -13.84 2.52
N GLU A 45 -0.44 -14.22 1.27
CA GLU A 45 0.19 -13.55 0.13
C GLU A 45 -0.25 -12.08 0.03
N LEU A 46 -1.51 -11.77 0.33
CA LEU A 46 -2.00 -10.39 0.39
C LEU A 46 -1.35 -9.58 1.50
N LEU A 47 -1.25 -10.14 2.72
CA LEU A 47 -0.56 -9.47 3.83
C LEU A 47 0.93 -9.25 3.50
N SER A 48 1.58 -10.24 2.88
CA SER A 48 2.95 -10.14 2.39
C SER A 48 3.10 -9.05 1.32
N TRP A 49 2.14 -8.96 0.40
CA TRP A 49 2.12 -7.95 -0.66
C TRP A 49 1.99 -6.54 -0.09
N ILE A 50 1.03 -6.31 0.82
CA ILE A 50 0.84 -5.02 1.50
C ILE A 50 2.13 -4.61 2.23
N SER A 51 2.73 -5.55 2.97
CA SER A 51 3.97 -5.28 3.69
C SER A 51 5.10 -4.92 2.74
N SER A 52 5.25 -5.67 1.64
CA SER A 52 6.36 -5.50 0.70
C SER A 52 6.24 -4.19 -0.05
N PHE A 53 5.04 -3.86 -0.52
CA PHE A 53 4.75 -2.60 -1.17
C PHE A 53 5.01 -1.42 -0.23
N SER A 54 4.48 -1.47 1.00
CA SER A 54 4.70 -0.42 2.00
C SER A 54 6.18 -0.22 2.28
N CYS A 55 6.92 -1.31 2.55
CA CYS A 55 8.37 -1.25 2.77
C CYS A 55 9.13 -0.66 1.58
N TRP A 56 8.77 -1.05 0.35
CA TRP A 56 9.42 -0.57 -0.85
C TRP A 56 9.22 0.94 -1.03
N VAL A 57 7.98 1.43 -0.93
CA VAL A 57 7.67 2.88 -1.01
C VAL A 57 8.39 3.64 0.10
N GLY A 58 8.33 3.13 1.33
CA GLY A 58 9.01 3.74 2.47
C GLY A 58 10.53 3.76 2.35
N ALA A 59 11.14 2.70 1.81
CA ALA A 59 12.58 2.63 1.57
C ALA A 59 13.03 3.66 0.53
N GLN A 60 12.28 3.83 -0.57
CA GLN A 60 12.58 4.87 -1.56
C GLN A 60 12.50 6.27 -0.93
N ARG A 61 11.41 6.58 -0.23
CA ARG A 61 11.23 7.88 0.44
C ARG A 61 12.33 8.11 1.48
N GLY A 62 12.62 7.12 2.32
CA GLY A 62 13.64 7.17 3.36
C GLY A 62 15.03 7.39 2.79
N TYR A 63 15.38 6.72 1.69
CA TYR A 63 16.66 6.92 0.99
C TYR A 63 16.81 8.36 0.50
N VAL A 64 15.81 8.88 -0.22
CA VAL A 64 15.86 10.25 -0.77
C VAL A 64 15.92 11.30 0.33
N ARG A 65 15.13 11.11 1.40
CA ARG A 65 15.14 12.00 2.57
C ARG A 65 16.49 11.97 3.28
N ALA A 66 17.08 10.79 3.47
CA ALA A 66 18.41 10.65 4.08
C ALA A 66 19.49 11.35 3.24
N LEU A 67 19.45 11.17 1.91
CA LEU A 67 20.37 11.83 0.99
C LEU A 67 20.24 13.35 1.04
N ASN A 68 19.01 13.88 0.97
CA ASN A 68 18.77 15.32 1.07
C ASN A 68 19.24 15.88 2.42
N ASN A 69 18.92 15.21 3.53
CA ASN A 69 19.35 15.65 4.86
C ASN A 69 20.86 15.60 5.04
N TRP A 70 21.54 14.63 4.43
CA TRP A 70 23.00 14.57 4.40
C TRP A 70 23.58 15.76 3.63
N LEU A 71 23.05 16.06 2.44
CA LEU A 71 23.49 17.22 1.67
C LEU A 71 23.27 18.51 2.44
N VAL A 72 22.10 18.74 3.04
CA VAL A 72 21.83 19.97 3.82
C VAL A 72 22.88 20.21 4.93
N LYS A 73 23.41 19.15 5.56
CA LYS A 73 24.48 19.28 6.57
C LYS A 73 25.81 19.77 6.01
N CYS A 74 26.03 19.68 4.70
CA CYS A 74 27.20 20.23 4.03
C CYS A 74 27.07 21.75 3.76
N LEU A 75 25.90 22.34 4.02
CA LEU A 75 25.69 23.78 3.94
C LEU A 75 25.83 24.40 5.34
N LEU A 76 26.46 25.57 5.41
CA LEU A 76 26.32 26.47 6.56
C LEU A 76 24.95 27.15 6.43
N TYR A 77 23.88 26.41 6.71
CA TYR A 77 22.53 26.93 6.67
C TYR A 77 22.15 27.52 8.03
N GLU A 78 21.94 28.84 8.06
CA GLU A 78 21.28 29.54 9.15
C GLU A 78 19.90 30.01 8.64
N PRO A 79 18.80 29.55 9.27
CA PRO A 79 17.46 30.01 8.91
C PRO A 79 17.35 31.54 9.06
N GLU A 80 16.93 32.22 7.99
CA GLU A 80 16.68 33.65 8.03
C GLU A 80 15.30 33.92 8.65
N GLU A 81 15.26 34.72 9.72
CA GLU A 81 14.02 35.18 10.34
C GLU A 81 13.61 36.55 9.78
N THR A 82 12.40 36.62 9.23
CA THR A 82 11.79 37.86 8.74
C THR A 82 10.55 38.21 9.60
N PRO A 83 10.01 39.45 9.53
CA PRO A 83 8.77 39.80 10.24
C PRO A 83 7.58 38.89 9.89
N ASP A 84 7.60 38.26 8.71
CA ASP A 84 6.60 37.32 8.23
C ASP A 84 6.88 35.86 8.64
N GLY A 85 7.98 35.59 9.36
CA GLY A 85 8.40 34.26 9.84
C GLY A 85 9.73 33.78 9.26
N ILE A 86 10.02 32.49 9.46
CA ILE A 86 11.24 31.84 8.95
C ILE A 86 11.11 31.64 7.43
N VAL A 87 12.11 32.09 6.67
CA VAL A 87 12.12 31.93 5.21
C VAL A 87 12.22 30.44 4.85
N PRO A 88 11.40 29.92 3.90
CA PRO A 88 11.49 28.54 3.45
C PRO A 88 12.86 28.20 2.88
N PHE A 89 13.40 27.05 3.28
CA PHE A 89 14.68 26.55 2.80
C PHE A 89 14.69 26.41 1.27
N SER A 90 15.61 27.12 0.62
CA SER A 90 15.81 27.07 -0.84
C SER A 90 17.30 27.04 -1.14
N PRO A 91 17.89 25.88 -1.48
CA PRO A 91 19.33 25.77 -1.74
C PRO A 91 19.82 26.73 -2.83
N GLY A 92 19.04 26.89 -3.91
CA GLY A 92 19.40 27.73 -5.04
C GLY A 92 19.52 29.21 -4.66
N ARG A 93 18.65 29.72 -3.77
CA ARG A 93 18.72 31.10 -3.26
C ARG A 93 20.04 31.38 -2.53
N MET A 94 20.61 30.36 -1.90
CA MET A 94 21.86 30.45 -1.13
C MET A 94 23.10 30.21 -1.99
N GLY A 95 22.95 30.09 -3.31
CA GLY A 95 24.07 29.76 -4.20
C GLY A 95 24.59 28.33 -4.03
N ALA A 96 23.80 27.42 -3.47
CA ALA A 96 24.20 26.02 -3.35
C ALA A 96 24.27 25.36 -4.74
N PRO A 97 25.20 24.41 -4.95
CA PRO A 97 25.30 23.70 -6.23
C PRO A 97 23.98 23.03 -6.66
N PRO A 98 23.73 22.85 -7.97
CA PRO A 98 22.46 22.30 -8.50
C PRO A 98 22.01 20.98 -7.87
N VAL A 99 22.96 20.13 -7.45
CA VAL A 99 22.66 18.85 -6.80
C VAL A 99 21.82 19.02 -5.52
N PHE A 100 22.02 20.12 -4.77
CA PHE A 100 21.23 20.41 -3.55
C PHE A 100 19.80 20.78 -3.91
N VAL A 101 19.59 21.56 -4.96
CA VAL A 101 18.26 21.94 -5.47
C VAL A 101 17.50 20.70 -5.94
N ILE A 102 18.15 19.87 -6.77
CA ILE A 102 17.55 18.65 -7.33
C ILE A 102 17.20 17.66 -6.22
N CYS A 103 18.09 17.41 -5.26
CA CYS A 103 17.81 16.47 -4.16
C CYS A 103 16.72 16.99 -3.22
N ASN A 104 16.65 18.31 -3.00
CA ASN A 104 15.58 18.91 -2.21
C ASN A 104 14.22 18.77 -2.89
N GLN A 105 14.14 19.08 -4.18
CA GLN A 105 12.92 18.88 -4.97
C GLN A 105 12.54 17.40 -5.05
N TRP A 106 13.51 16.49 -5.16
CA TRP A 106 13.25 15.05 -5.19
C TRP A 106 12.65 14.57 -3.87
N ALA A 107 13.19 15.02 -2.72
CA ALA A 107 12.63 14.72 -1.42
C ALA A 107 11.17 15.22 -1.29
N GLN A 108 10.90 16.47 -1.70
CA GLN A 108 9.54 17.02 -1.70
C GLN A 108 8.60 16.24 -2.63
N ALA A 109 9.06 15.82 -3.81
CA ALA A 109 8.26 15.05 -4.74
C ALA A 109 7.91 13.66 -4.16
N MET A 110 8.86 12.99 -3.50
CA MET A 110 8.63 11.71 -2.82
C MET A 110 7.69 11.80 -1.61
N ASP A 111 7.57 12.98 -0.99
CA ASP A 111 6.60 13.24 0.08
C ASP A 111 5.18 13.45 -0.48
N ARG A 112 5.04 14.01 -1.70
CA ARG A 112 3.74 14.19 -2.38
C ARG A 112 3.17 12.89 -2.92
N VAL A 113 4.03 12.02 -3.47
CA VAL A 113 3.59 10.73 -4.01
C VAL A 113 3.39 9.75 -2.85
N SER A 114 2.13 9.45 -2.54
CA SER A 114 1.77 8.53 -1.46
C SER A 114 1.31 7.18 -2.03
N GLY A 115 1.84 6.08 -1.48
CA GLY A 115 1.33 4.74 -1.75
C GLY A 115 0.08 4.38 -0.93
N LYS A 116 -0.53 5.35 -0.24
CA LYS A 116 -1.59 5.10 0.75
C LYS A 116 -2.81 4.46 0.12
N GLU A 117 -3.27 5.01 -1.00
CA GLU A 117 -4.47 4.49 -1.67
C GLU A 117 -4.29 3.04 -2.14
N VAL A 118 -3.10 2.70 -2.63
CA VAL A 118 -2.76 1.32 -3.01
C VAL A 118 -2.85 0.39 -1.79
N VAL A 119 -2.25 0.80 -0.66
CA VAL A 119 -2.30 0.03 0.60
C VAL A 119 -3.73 -0.13 1.10
N ASP A 120 -4.54 0.92 1.04
CA ASP A 120 -5.94 0.90 1.50
C ASP A 120 -6.77 -0.04 0.61
N ALA A 121 -6.61 0.01 -0.72
CA ALA A 121 -7.28 -0.91 -1.65
C ALA A 121 -6.88 -2.38 -1.39
N MET A 122 -5.58 -2.65 -1.17
CA MET A 122 -5.11 -4.00 -0.84
C MET A 122 -5.65 -4.50 0.50
N ARG A 123 -5.75 -3.62 1.51
CA ARG A 123 -6.36 -3.95 2.81
C ARG A 123 -7.84 -4.31 2.69
N ILE A 124 -8.60 -3.56 1.89
CA ILE A 124 -10.01 -3.88 1.62
C ILE A 124 -10.13 -5.27 0.98
N PHE A 125 -9.22 -5.61 0.07
CA PHE A 125 -9.19 -6.93 -0.56
C PHE A 125 -8.85 -8.05 0.42
N ALA A 126 -7.80 -7.89 1.23
CA ALA A 126 -7.45 -8.84 2.29
C ALA A 126 -8.63 -9.04 3.26
N MET A 127 -9.28 -7.96 3.70
CA MET A 127 -10.48 -8.07 4.55
C MET A 127 -11.61 -8.87 3.89
N SER A 128 -11.82 -8.69 2.59
CA SER A 128 -12.86 -9.42 1.84
C SER A 128 -12.52 -10.91 1.69
N VAL A 129 -11.24 -11.25 1.48
CA VAL A 129 -10.75 -12.63 1.43
C VAL A 129 -10.82 -13.29 2.81
N PHE A 130 -10.45 -12.57 3.87
CA PHE A 130 -10.58 -13.04 5.24
C PHE A 130 -12.06 -13.28 5.63
N GLN A 131 -12.98 -12.41 5.23
CA GLN A 131 -14.42 -12.60 5.44
C GLN A 131 -14.96 -13.84 4.70
N LEU A 132 -14.46 -14.11 3.49
CA LEU A 132 -14.79 -15.33 2.76
C LEU A 132 -14.34 -16.58 3.53
N TRP A 133 -13.13 -16.54 4.08
CA TRP A 133 -12.62 -17.62 4.92
C TRP A 133 -13.43 -17.81 6.22
N GLU A 134 -13.81 -16.73 6.90
CA GLU A 134 -14.66 -16.79 8.09
C GLU A 134 -16.02 -17.42 7.79
N HIS A 135 -16.60 -17.09 6.64
CA HIS A 135 -17.86 -17.69 6.19
C HIS A 135 -17.70 -19.21 5.96
N GLU A 136 -16.64 -19.63 5.27
CA GLU A 136 -16.35 -21.06 5.09
C GLU A 136 -16.08 -21.79 6.41
N LYS A 137 -15.34 -21.17 7.33
CA LYS A 137 -15.07 -21.70 8.67
C LYS A 137 -16.38 -21.94 9.41
N LEU A 138 -17.33 -21.00 9.32
CA LEU A 138 -18.65 -21.11 9.95
C LEU A 138 -19.49 -22.23 9.32
N GLU A 139 -19.55 -22.30 7.99
CA GLU A 139 -20.26 -23.40 7.30
C GLU A 139 -19.66 -24.77 7.65
N MET A 140 -18.34 -24.85 7.69
CA MET A 140 -17.64 -26.07 8.07
C MET A 140 -17.98 -26.45 9.51
N ARG A 141 -17.95 -25.50 10.46
CA ARG A 141 -18.35 -25.69 11.87
C ARG A 141 -19.76 -26.24 12.03
N GLN A 142 -20.73 -25.73 11.28
CA GLN A 142 -22.11 -26.25 11.30
C GLN A 142 -22.17 -27.73 10.90
N ARG A 143 -21.30 -28.18 9.98
CA ARG A 143 -21.18 -29.60 9.59
C ARG A 143 -20.44 -30.46 10.63
N LEU A 144 -19.68 -29.88 11.57
CA LEU A 144 -18.94 -30.64 12.58
C LEU A 144 -19.81 -31.12 13.73
N VAL A 145 -20.95 -30.44 13.99
CA VAL A 145 -21.90 -30.82 15.04
C VAL A 145 -22.43 -32.25 14.87
N THR A 146 -22.34 -32.81 13.66
CA THR A 146 -22.81 -34.17 13.33
C THR A 146 -21.71 -35.24 13.35
N ASN A 147 -20.42 -34.94 13.57
CA ASN A 147 -19.34 -35.95 13.50
C ASN A 147 -18.13 -35.68 14.43
N LYS A 148 -17.86 -36.59 15.39
CA LYS A 148 -16.83 -36.44 16.45
C LYS A 148 -15.39 -36.34 15.96
N ASP A 149 -15.06 -36.87 14.78
CA ASP A 149 -13.68 -36.85 14.24
C ASP A 149 -13.21 -35.46 13.77
N LEU A 150 -14.13 -34.48 13.73
CA LEU A 150 -13.87 -33.15 13.20
C LEU A 150 -13.52 -32.11 14.28
N GLU A 151 -13.50 -32.50 15.56
CA GLU A 151 -13.14 -31.59 16.67
C GLU A 151 -11.67 -31.12 16.57
N ARG A 152 -10.75 -32.01 16.15
CA ARG A 152 -9.35 -31.65 15.89
C ARG A 152 -9.23 -30.59 14.80
N LYS A 153 -10.11 -30.65 13.80
CA LYS A 153 -10.12 -29.73 12.66
C LYS A 153 -10.62 -28.35 13.07
N ALA A 154 -11.67 -28.27 13.89
CA ALA A 154 -12.13 -27.00 14.47
C ALA A 154 -11.01 -26.29 15.24
N ARG A 155 -10.27 -27.04 16.07
CA ARG A 155 -9.14 -26.50 16.83
C ARG A 155 -8.00 -26.00 15.93
N ASN A 156 -7.77 -26.65 14.78
CA ASN A 156 -6.76 -26.19 13.83
C ASN A 156 -7.19 -24.87 13.15
N LEU A 157 -8.45 -24.76 12.73
CA LEU A 157 -8.98 -23.52 12.14
C LEU A 157 -8.88 -22.34 13.12
N ASP A 158 -9.18 -22.57 14.41
CA ASP A 158 -9.03 -21.52 15.45
C ASP A 158 -7.58 -21.08 15.65
N ARG A 159 -6.63 -22.00 15.50
CA ARG A 159 -5.20 -21.66 15.56
C ARG A 159 -4.77 -20.81 14.37
N GLU A 160 -5.26 -21.15 13.17
CA GLU A 160 -4.98 -20.39 11.95
C GLU A 160 -5.60 -18.99 12.01
N ASP A 161 -6.84 -18.87 12.51
CA ASP A 161 -7.51 -17.57 12.75
C ASP A 161 -6.65 -16.67 13.65
N GLN A 162 -6.25 -17.19 14.82
CA GLN A 162 -5.40 -16.46 15.75
C GLN A 162 -4.05 -16.07 15.14
N LYS A 163 -3.49 -16.91 14.26
CA LYS A 163 -2.22 -16.64 13.58
C LYS A 163 -2.39 -15.51 12.57
N ILE A 164 -3.44 -15.54 11.74
CA ILE A 164 -3.73 -14.48 10.78
C ILE A 164 -4.02 -13.16 11.49
N GLN A 165 -4.82 -13.16 12.55
CA GLN A 165 -5.07 -11.95 13.33
C GLN A 165 -3.78 -11.33 13.88
N LYS A 166 -2.82 -12.15 14.32
CA LYS A 166 -1.49 -11.65 14.73
C LYS A 166 -0.68 -11.09 13.56
N GLU A 167 -0.74 -11.73 12.39
CA GLU A 167 -0.09 -11.25 11.16
C GLU A 167 -0.68 -9.90 10.72
N ILE A 168 -2.01 -9.73 10.76
CA ILE A 168 -2.70 -8.46 10.48
C ILE A 168 -2.25 -7.37 11.46
N GLN A 169 -2.25 -7.65 12.78
CA GLN A 169 -1.79 -6.69 13.78
C GLN A 169 -0.31 -6.31 13.60
N ALA A 170 0.54 -7.27 13.23
CA ALA A 170 1.94 -7.02 12.94
C ALA A 170 2.11 -6.16 11.68
N LEU A 171 1.30 -6.41 10.65
CA LEU A 171 1.25 -5.61 9.43
C LEU A 171 0.87 -4.17 9.74
N ASP A 172 -0.19 -3.94 10.53
CA ASP A 172 -0.64 -2.59 10.87
C ASP A 172 0.44 -1.80 11.60
N LYS A 173 1.09 -2.41 12.60
CA LYS A 173 2.24 -1.80 13.29
C LYS A 173 3.35 -1.44 12.31
N LYS A 174 3.65 -2.34 11.36
CA LYS A 174 4.72 -2.15 10.38
C LYS A 174 4.40 -1.04 9.38
N VAL A 175 3.19 -1.01 8.83
CA VAL A 175 2.74 0.03 7.89
C VAL A 175 2.79 1.41 8.56
N VAL A 176 2.35 1.50 9.82
CA VAL A 176 2.43 2.75 10.61
C VAL A 176 3.88 3.23 10.77
N LEU A 177 4.80 2.32 11.13
CA LEU A 177 6.23 2.67 11.27
C LEU A 177 6.84 3.17 9.95
N VAL A 178 6.44 2.57 8.83
CA VAL A 178 6.97 2.91 7.50
C VAL A 178 6.40 4.22 6.96
N ALA A 179 5.18 4.59 7.35
CA ALA A 179 4.55 5.84 6.93
C ALA A 179 5.27 7.10 7.45
N GLY A 180 5.98 7.01 8.58
CA GLY A 180 6.89 8.07 9.08
C GLY A 180 6.24 9.40 9.47
N ASP A 181 4.93 9.56 9.32
CA ASP A 181 4.20 10.78 9.66
C ASP A 181 3.59 10.67 11.07
N GLY A 182 4.24 11.30 12.04
CA GLY A 182 3.72 11.47 13.40
C GLY A 182 2.46 12.35 13.51
N ASN A 183 1.90 12.84 12.39
CA ASN A 183 0.82 13.84 12.39
C ASN A 183 -0.43 13.45 11.58
N SER A 184 -0.61 12.18 11.19
CA SER A 184 -1.87 11.67 10.60
C SER A 184 -2.67 10.78 11.56
N LEU A 185 -2.42 10.93 12.86
CA LEU A 185 -2.85 10.03 13.93
C LEU A 185 -4.27 10.25 14.48
N SER A 186 -5.14 11.03 13.82
CA SER A 186 -6.52 11.25 14.30
C SER A 186 -7.61 10.52 13.52
N ALA A 187 -7.30 9.73 12.48
CA ALA A 187 -8.33 9.08 11.65
C ALA A 187 -8.36 7.55 11.76
N THR A 188 -7.50 6.92 12.56
CA THR A 188 -7.47 5.46 12.68
C THR A 188 -8.53 4.92 13.66
N GLU A 189 -9.14 5.77 14.50
CA GLU A 189 -10.22 5.35 15.41
C GLU A 189 -11.63 5.41 14.79
N ASN A 190 -11.79 5.93 13.57
CA ASN A 190 -13.09 6.02 12.89
C ASN A 190 -13.03 5.50 11.45
N ILE A 191 -12.43 4.33 11.24
CA ILE A 191 -12.88 3.49 10.13
C ILE A 191 -14.12 2.71 10.58
N VAL A 192 -15.18 3.47 10.87
CA VAL A 192 -16.52 3.02 10.53
C VAL A 192 -16.60 3.22 9.02
N TYR A 193 -16.09 2.27 8.23
CA TYR A 193 -16.50 2.21 6.83
C TYR A 193 -17.97 1.82 6.88
N GLN A 194 -18.80 2.85 6.74
CA GLN A 194 -20.21 2.73 6.44
C GLN A 194 -20.41 1.60 5.42
N SER A 195 -21.37 0.78 5.79
CA SER A 195 -21.97 -0.35 5.13
C SER A 195 -22.52 -0.03 3.72
N ASP A 196 -21.67 0.39 2.79
CA ASP A 196 -22.01 0.53 1.37
C ASP A 196 -21.20 -0.44 0.48
N THR A 197 -20.31 -1.26 1.03
CA THR A 197 -19.67 -2.38 0.32
C THR A 197 -20.60 -3.60 0.19
N SER A 198 -21.90 -3.37 0.02
CA SER A 198 -22.82 -4.44 -0.35
C SER A 198 -22.66 -4.70 -1.85
N ASN A 199 -21.89 -5.74 -2.19
CA ASN A 199 -21.77 -6.37 -3.52
C ASN A 199 -20.64 -5.91 -4.48
N SER A 200 -19.52 -5.33 -4.03
CA SER A 200 -18.34 -5.32 -4.91
C SER A 200 -17.78 -6.75 -5.00
N SER A 201 -17.76 -7.32 -6.20
CA SER A 201 -17.12 -8.62 -6.43
C SER A 201 -15.63 -8.53 -6.08
N LEU A 202 -15.01 -9.65 -5.71
CA LEU A 202 -13.54 -9.72 -5.54
C LEU A 202 -12.80 -9.17 -6.77
N GLN A 203 -13.38 -9.36 -7.97
CA GLN A 203 -12.91 -8.74 -9.21
C GLN A 203 -12.93 -7.20 -9.15
N GLY A 204 -14.02 -6.59 -8.69
CA GLY A 204 -14.13 -5.14 -8.56
C GLY A 204 -13.13 -4.57 -7.57
N ILE A 205 -12.90 -5.26 -6.45
CA ILE A 205 -11.90 -4.82 -5.46
C ILE A 205 -10.48 -4.96 -6.03
N LEU A 206 -10.18 -6.07 -6.72
CA LEU A 206 -8.90 -6.27 -7.40
C LEU A 206 -8.66 -5.21 -8.49
N GLN A 207 -9.71 -4.81 -9.21
CA GLN A 207 -9.65 -3.70 -10.15
C GLN A 207 -9.28 -2.39 -9.45
N CYS A 208 -9.88 -2.07 -8.30
CA CYS A 208 -9.50 -0.89 -7.53
C CYS A 208 -8.01 -0.89 -7.12
N ILE A 209 -7.43 -2.05 -6.80
CA ILE A 209 -6.00 -2.15 -6.50
C ILE A 209 -5.17 -1.74 -7.71
N PHE A 210 -5.44 -2.34 -8.89
CA PHE A 210 -4.63 -2.04 -10.07
C PHE A 210 -4.81 -0.59 -10.52
N GLU A 211 -6.02 -0.03 -10.44
CA GLU A 211 -6.26 1.39 -10.75
C GLU A 211 -5.48 2.31 -9.80
N ALA A 212 -5.41 1.97 -8.51
CA ALA A 212 -4.59 2.70 -7.56
C ALA A 212 -3.08 2.56 -7.88
N MET A 213 -2.61 1.38 -8.28
CA MET A 213 -1.21 1.16 -8.66
C MET A 213 -0.84 1.93 -9.94
N GLU A 214 -1.74 1.97 -10.94
CA GLU A 214 -1.59 2.75 -12.16
C GLU A 214 -1.48 4.24 -11.85
N ARG A 215 -2.37 4.78 -11.01
CA ARG A 215 -2.33 6.19 -10.59
C ARG A 215 -1.07 6.52 -9.78
N PHE A 216 -0.72 5.68 -8.80
CA PHE A 216 0.53 5.83 -8.04
C PHE A 216 1.78 5.85 -8.93
N THR A 217 1.83 4.99 -9.95
CA THR A 217 2.97 4.94 -10.87
C THR A 217 2.98 6.07 -11.88
N ALA A 218 1.81 6.56 -12.31
CA ALA A 218 1.69 7.75 -13.14
C ALA A 218 2.17 9.01 -12.39
N ASP A 219 1.75 9.18 -11.14
CA ASP A 219 2.19 10.29 -10.29
C ASP A 219 3.69 10.22 -10.02
N SER A 220 4.20 9.02 -9.73
CA SER A 220 5.65 8.76 -9.60
C SER A 220 6.39 9.13 -10.89
N MET A 221 5.91 8.68 -12.05
CA MET A 221 6.54 8.98 -13.33
C MET A 221 6.59 10.49 -13.59
N LYS A 222 5.48 11.19 -13.38
CA LYS A 222 5.39 12.64 -13.54
C LYS A 222 6.38 13.38 -12.63
N ALA A 223 6.45 12.98 -11.35
CA ALA A 223 7.41 13.55 -10.40
C ALA A 223 8.86 13.41 -10.89
N TYR A 224 9.24 12.27 -11.45
CA TYR A 224 10.59 12.07 -11.99
C TYR A 224 10.83 12.85 -13.30
N GLU A 225 9.83 12.99 -14.17
CA GLU A 225 9.96 13.81 -15.38
C GLU A 225 10.13 15.30 -15.06
N GLU A 226 9.40 15.82 -14.07
CA GLU A 226 9.59 17.18 -13.55
C GLU A 226 11.01 17.40 -13.00
N LEU A 227 11.57 16.42 -12.28
CA LEU A 227 12.95 16.48 -11.78
C LEU A 227 13.99 16.48 -12.90
N VAL A 228 13.78 15.66 -13.94
CA VAL A 228 14.67 15.63 -15.11
C VAL A 228 14.64 16.98 -15.81
N GLN A 229 13.45 17.53 -16.05
CA GLN A 229 13.27 18.85 -16.66
C GLN A 229 14.00 19.94 -15.84
N ARG A 230 13.85 19.94 -14.51
CA ARG A 230 14.57 20.87 -13.62
C ARG A 230 16.09 20.70 -13.69
N SER A 231 16.57 19.47 -13.75
CA SER A 231 18.02 19.21 -13.90
C SER A 231 18.59 19.74 -15.22
N GLU A 232 17.78 19.81 -16.28
CA GLU A 232 18.17 20.41 -17.56
C GLU A 232 18.20 21.93 -17.51
N GLU A 233 17.23 22.53 -16.82
CA GLU A 233 17.18 23.99 -16.60
C GLU A 233 18.39 24.47 -15.80
N GLU A 234 18.71 23.80 -14.69
CA GLU A 234 19.89 24.12 -13.86
C GLU A 234 21.23 23.91 -14.58
N ARG A 235 21.28 23.04 -15.60
CA ARG A 235 22.51 22.84 -16.41
C ARG A 235 22.72 23.94 -17.44
N ARG A 236 21.64 24.65 -17.82
CA ARG A 236 21.66 25.71 -18.83
C ARG A 236 21.82 27.10 -18.21
N ALA A 237 21.56 27.24 -16.91
CA ALA A 237 21.78 28.46 -16.13
C ALA A 237 23.25 28.63 -15.73
#